data_AF-A0A662FTI4-F1
#
_entry.id   AF-A0A662FTI4-F1
#
_cell.length_a   1.000
_cell.length_b   1.000
_cell.length_c   1.000
_cell.angle_alpha   90.00
_cell.angle_beta   90.00
_cell.angle_gamma   90.00
#
_symmetry.space_group_name_H-M   'P 1'
#
loop_
_entity.id
_entity.type
_entity.pdbx_description
1 polymer ?
#
loop_
_entity_poly.entity_id
_entity_poly.type
_entity_poly.pdbx_seq_one_letter_code
_entity_poly.pdbx_strand_id
1 'polypeptide(L)'
;MVYLVVMDKRSGKVVVLAHCLLNQNSVVWELAKTGGVFKGLVDFLAEKGYGIVQLPCPETSYMGLRRFWQSAEQYDNPGFRKHCRNLVEQIIDYLEALREGGIEVVALIGVRGSPSCGIFETFSSLWRGNPLEAEGGSRISGRGVFMRILIDALKEKGFELKCFDFDTSDPEGSLERIKGELG
;
A
#
# COMPACT_ATOMS: atom_id res chain seq x y z
N MET A 1 8.59 45.98 10.31
CA MET A 1 7.69 44.80 10.28
C MET A 1 8.58 43.58 10.21
N VAL A 2 8.84 42.93 11.34
CA VAL A 2 9.75 41.78 11.41
C VAL A 2 8.92 40.57 10.99
N TYR A 3 9.18 40.04 9.80
CA TYR A 3 8.62 38.75 9.40
C TYR A 3 9.22 37.71 10.34
N LEU A 4 8.40 37.14 11.21
CA LEU A 4 8.72 35.89 11.89
C LEU A 4 8.85 34.83 10.80
N VAL A 5 10.07 34.54 10.39
CA VAL A 5 10.39 33.27 9.72
C VAL A 5 10.22 32.21 10.79
N VAL A 6 9.00 31.70 10.93
CA VAL A 6 8.76 30.50 11.74
C VAL A 6 9.52 29.39 11.03
N MET A 7 10.63 28.93 11.62
CA MET A 7 11.37 27.77 11.13
C MET A 7 10.53 26.52 11.36
N ASP A 8 9.85 26.09 10.29
CA ASP A 8 9.13 24.83 10.27
C ASP A 8 10.11 23.65 10.30
N LYS A 9 9.88 22.69 11.20
CA LYS A 9 10.72 21.50 11.37
C LYS A 9 10.35 20.35 10.43
N ARG A 10 9.23 20.44 9.70
CA ARG A 10 8.77 19.39 8.78
C ARG A 10 9.79 19.22 7.65
N SER A 11 10.11 17.97 7.33
CA SER A 11 10.95 17.64 6.16
C SER A 11 10.28 17.99 4.83
N GLY A 12 8.96 18.17 4.83
CA GLY A 12 8.18 18.39 3.62
C GLY A 12 7.99 17.13 2.78
N LYS A 13 8.27 15.92 3.29
CA LYS A 13 8.24 14.68 2.50
C LYS A 13 7.44 13.58 3.18
N VAL A 14 6.63 12.86 2.41
CA VAL A 14 5.88 11.69 2.89
C VAL A 14 5.98 10.51 1.95
N VAL A 15 5.79 9.30 2.51
CA VAL A 15 5.65 8.05 1.76
C VAL A 15 4.30 7.41 2.08
N VAL A 16 3.61 6.93 1.06
CA VAL A 16 2.33 6.22 1.17
C VAL A 16 2.60 4.72 1.31
N LEU A 17 2.05 4.08 2.35
CA LEU A 17 2.29 2.66 2.64
C LEU A 17 1.00 1.84 2.65
N ALA A 18 1.04 0.65 2.07
CA ALA A 18 0.01 -0.37 2.27
C ALA A 18 -0.17 -0.68 3.77
N HIS A 19 -1.43 -0.80 4.21
CA HIS A 19 -1.79 -0.89 5.63
C HIS A 19 -0.99 -1.91 6.43
N CYS A 20 -0.87 -3.13 5.90
CA CYS A 20 -0.26 -4.24 6.63
C CYS A 20 1.24 -4.04 6.86
N LEU A 21 1.91 -3.13 6.15
CA LEU A 21 3.30 -2.79 6.44
C LEU A 21 3.47 -2.13 7.83
N LEU A 22 2.40 -1.50 8.32
CA LEU A 22 2.33 -0.84 9.63
C LEU A 22 1.43 -1.59 10.62
N ASN A 23 0.67 -2.59 10.17
CA ASN A 23 -0.25 -3.33 11.02
C ASN A 23 -0.53 -4.74 10.47
N GLN A 24 0.35 -5.69 10.81
CA GLN A 24 0.22 -7.10 10.45
C GLN A 24 -1.04 -7.77 11.01
N ASN A 25 -1.69 -7.18 12.03
CA ASN A 25 -2.98 -7.66 12.55
C ASN A 25 -4.14 -7.48 11.55
N SER A 26 -3.92 -6.78 10.42
CA SER A 26 -4.91 -6.71 9.33
C SER A 26 -4.74 -7.83 8.29
N VAL A 27 -3.66 -8.61 8.35
CA VAL A 27 -3.40 -9.70 7.41
C VAL A 27 -4.34 -10.85 7.73
N VAL A 28 -4.72 -11.62 6.70
CA VAL A 28 -5.47 -12.86 6.90
C VAL A 28 -4.73 -13.77 7.88
N TRP A 29 -5.50 -14.54 8.65
CA TRP A 29 -4.98 -15.46 9.66
C TRP A 29 -3.85 -16.34 9.09
N GLU A 30 -2.84 -16.65 9.91
CA GLU A 30 -1.65 -17.46 9.59
C GLU A 30 -0.65 -16.88 8.58
N LEU A 31 -0.94 -15.74 7.92
CA LEU A 31 -0.02 -15.16 6.92
C LEU A 31 0.80 -13.96 7.41
N ALA A 32 0.59 -13.49 8.65
CA ALA A 32 1.38 -12.43 9.24
C ALA A 32 2.87 -12.81 9.36
N LYS A 33 3.77 -11.87 9.07
CA LYS A 33 5.23 -12.06 9.11
C LYS A 33 5.89 -11.42 10.33
N THR A 34 5.19 -10.51 10.99
CA THR A 34 5.64 -9.84 12.23
C THR A 34 4.43 -9.66 13.15
N GLY A 35 4.65 -9.35 14.44
CA GLY A 35 3.57 -9.08 15.39
C GLY A 35 2.86 -7.73 15.20
N GLY A 36 3.37 -6.84 14.35
CA GLY A 36 2.82 -5.49 14.20
C GLY A 36 3.34 -4.76 12.96
N VAL A 37 4.44 -4.03 13.09
CA VAL A 37 5.04 -3.25 11.99
C VAL A 37 6.18 -4.02 11.33
N PHE A 38 6.49 -3.72 10.07
CA PHE A 38 7.82 -4.02 9.51
C PHE A 38 8.82 -2.99 10.00
N LYS A 39 9.40 -3.26 11.18
CA LYS A 39 10.25 -2.30 11.91
C LYS A 39 11.36 -1.71 11.06
N GLY A 40 12.08 -2.52 10.28
CA GLY A 40 13.20 -2.05 9.45
C GLY A 40 12.79 -1.02 8.40
N LEU A 41 11.60 -1.14 7.81
CA LEU A 41 11.06 -0.15 6.89
C LEU A 41 10.69 1.14 7.63
N VAL A 42 9.99 1.03 8.76
CA VAL A 42 9.57 2.19 9.57
C VAL A 42 10.76 2.96 10.10
N ASP A 43 11.77 2.27 10.65
CA ASP A 43 13.00 2.88 11.16
C ASP A 43 13.72 3.66 10.06
N PHE A 44 13.87 3.06 8.87
CA PHE A 44 14.50 3.72 7.73
C PHE A 44 13.77 4.99 7.31
N LEU A 45 12.44 4.92 7.17
CA LEU A 45 11.64 6.08 6.79
C LEU A 45 11.74 7.20 7.83
N ALA A 46 11.71 6.84 9.12
CA ALA A 46 11.86 7.78 10.23
C ALA A 46 13.26 8.42 10.24
N GLU A 47 14.32 7.64 10.04
CA GLU A 47 15.71 8.12 9.97
C GLU A 47 15.91 9.12 8.82
N LYS A 48 15.25 8.89 7.69
CA LYS A 48 15.27 9.82 6.53
C LYS A 48 14.30 11.00 6.66
N GLY A 49 13.55 11.08 7.76
CA GLY A 49 12.61 12.15 8.02
C GLY A 49 11.35 12.11 7.16
N TYR A 50 11.00 10.96 6.57
CA TYR A 50 9.75 10.82 5.84
C TYR A 50 8.57 10.71 6.82
N GLY A 51 7.52 11.50 6.59
CA GLY A 51 6.20 11.21 7.13
C GLY A 51 5.59 9.99 6.44
N ILE A 52 4.57 9.39 7.05
CA ILE A 52 3.91 8.19 6.54
C ILE A 52 2.42 8.45 6.36
N VAL A 53 1.91 8.22 5.15
CA VAL A 53 0.47 8.17 4.88
C VAL A 53 0.08 6.70 4.81
N GLN A 54 -0.63 6.23 5.83
CA GLN A 54 -1.10 4.84 5.88
C GLN A 54 -2.35 4.67 5.01
N LEU A 55 -2.30 3.77 4.04
CA LEU A 55 -3.48 3.37 3.28
C LEU A 55 -4.43 2.53 4.17
N PRO A 56 -5.75 2.58 3.90
CA PRO A 56 -6.69 1.61 4.45
C PRO A 56 -6.37 0.21 3.91
N CYS A 57 -6.70 -0.84 4.67
CA CYS A 57 -6.68 -2.21 4.15
C CYS A 57 -8.01 -2.48 3.43
N PRO A 58 -8.04 -2.57 2.08
CA PRO A 58 -9.29 -2.76 1.35
C PRO A 58 -9.93 -4.12 1.69
N GLU A 59 -9.11 -5.15 1.88
CA GLU A 59 -9.56 -6.51 2.21
C GLU A 59 -10.24 -6.56 3.58
N THR A 60 -9.60 -6.00 4.62
CA THR A 60 -10.15 -5.99 5.99
C THR A 60 -11.38 -5.11 6.10
N SER A 61 -11.39 -3.93 5.45
CA SER A 61 -12.54 -3.02 5.51
C SER A 61 -13.74 -3.52 4.71
N TYR A 62 -13.54 -4.43 3.76
CA TYR A 62 -14.62 -5.04 2.98
C TYR A 62 -15.11 -6.38 3.57
N MET A 63 -14.19 -7.31 3.86
CA MET A 63 -14.52 -8.68 4.28
C MET A 63 -14.37 -8.92 5.80
N GLY A 64 -13.70 -8.03 6.52
CA GLY A 64 -13.24 -8.29 7.89
C GLY A 64 -12.10 -9.32 7.96
N LEU A 65 -11.82 -9.79 9.18
CA LEU A 65 -10.75 -10.76 9.45
C LEU A 65 -11.21 -12.22 9.50
N ARG A 66 -12.52 -12.49 9.47
CA ARG A 66 -13.07 -13.86 9.42
C ARG A 66 -13.05 -14.48 8.01
N ARG A 67 -12.23 -13.93 7.12
CA ARG A 67 -12.04 -14.38 5.73
C ARG A 67 -10.87 -15.35 5.62
N PHE A 68 -10.85 -16.14 4.56
CA PHE A 68 -9.65 -16.86 4.10
C PHE A 68 -8.89 -16.02 3.05
N TRP A 69 -7.79 -16.57 2.51
CA TRP A 69 -7.02 -15.92 1.45
C TRP A 69 -7.82 -15.89 0.13
N GLN A 70 -7.59 -14.89 -0.71
CA GLN A 70 -8.33 -14.74 -1.97
C GLN A 70 -7.41 -14.30 -3.10
N SER A 71 -7.79 -14.59 -4.34
CA SER A 71 -7.07 -14.12 -5.53
C SER A 71 -7.54 -12.74 -6.00
N ALA A 72 -6.78 -12.14 -6.92
CA ALA A 72 -7.17 -10.90 -7.57
C ALA A 72 -8.53 -11.02 -8.26
N GLU A 73 -8.82 -12.17 -8.90
CA GLU A 73 -10.08 -12.43 -9.61
C GLU A 73 -11.28 -12.47 -8.67
N GLN A 74 -11.13 -13.00 -7.46
CA GLN A 74 -12.19 -12.99 -6.45
C GLN A 74 -12.49 -11.57 -5.95
N TYR A 75 -11.45 -10.74 -5.82
CA TYR A 75 -11.59 -9.33 -5.46
C TYR A 75 -12.01 -8.43 -6.63
N ASP A 76 -11.75 -8.79 -7.90
CA ASP A 76 -12.10 -7.97 -9.07
C ASP A 76 -13.59 -8.11 -9.44
N ASN A 77 -14.45 -7.78 -8.48
CA ASN A 77 -15.90 -7.77 -8.62
C ASN A 77 -16.46 -6.34 -8.45
N PRO A 78 -17.69 -6.06 -8.92
CA PRO A 78 -18.25 -4.70 -8.85
C PRO A 78 -18.33 -4.10 -7.43
N GLY A 79 -18.65 -4.93 -6.43
CA GLY A 79 -18.81 -4.49 -5.04
C GLY A 79 -17.49 -4.04 -4.42
N PHE A 80 -16.45 -4.87 -4.54
CA PHE A 80 -15.12 -4.53 -4.04
C PHE A 80 -14.49 -3.37 -4.81
N ARG A 81 -14.65 -3.29 -6.13
CA ARG A 81 -14.18 -2.13 -6.91
C ARG A 81 -14.84 -0.82 -6.49
N LYS A 82 -16.15 -0.84 -6.18
CA LYS A 82 -16.86 0.33 -5.64
C LYS A 82 -16.29 0.74 -4.29
N HIS A 83 -16.08 -0.23 -3.40
CA HIS A 83 -15.45 -0.01 -2.10
C HIS A 83 -14.06 0.62 -2.22
N CYS A 84 -13.20 0.05 -3.08
CA CYS A 84 -11.87 0.58 -3.37
C CYS A 84 -11.90 2.02 -3.89
N ARG A 85 -12.81 2.37 -4.81
CA ARG A 85 -12.94 3.75 -5.31
C ARG A 85 -13.25 4.75 -4.19
N ASN A 86 -14.17 4.41 -3.29
CA ASN A 86 -14.51 5.28 -2.16
C ASN A 86 -13.32 5.49 -1.21
N LEU A 87 -12.51 4.46 -0.99
CA LEU A 87 -11.27 4.59 -0.20
C LEU A 87 -10.23 5.45 -0.92
N VAL A 88 -10.07 5.25 -2.23
CA VAL A 88 -9.12 6.03 -3.05
C VAL A 88 -9.49 7.50 -3.07
N GLU A 89 -10.76 7.86 -3.19
CA GLU A 89 -11.23 9.25 -3.17
C GLU A 89 -10.71 10.00 -1.93
N GLN A 90 -10.89 9.43 -0.73
CA GLN A 90 -10.41 10.03 0.53
C GLN A 90 -8.88 10.15 0.58
N ILE A 91 -8.16 9.18 0.02
CA ILE A 91 -6.70 9.22 -0.04
C ILE A 91 -6.23 10.32 -1.01
N ILE A 92 -6.84 10.42 -2.19
CA ILE A 92 -6.48 11.43 -3.17
C ILE A 92 -6.71 12.84 -2.62
N ASP A 93 -7.88 13.10 -2.01
CA ASP A 93 -8.18 14.39 -1.40
C ASP A 93 -7.11 14.79 -0.35
N TYR A 94 -6.69 13.82 0.48
CA TYR A 94 -5.65 14.04 1.47
C TYR A 94 -4.27 14.32 0.84
N LEU A 95 -3.89 13.58 -0.20
CA LEU A 95 -2.62 13.77 -0.89
C LEU A 95 -2.58 15.10 -1.67
N GLU A 96 -3.71 15.54 -2.23
CA GLU A 96 -3.83 16.85 -2.88
C GLU A 96 -3.64 17.98 -1.86
N ALA A 97 -4.29 17.87 -0.68
CA ALA A 97 -4.10 18.83 0.40
C ALA A 97 -2.64 18.91 0.89
N LEU A 98 -1.94 17.77 0.98
CA LEU A 98 -0.51 17.74 1.27
C LEU A 98 0.30 18.49 0.21
N ARG A 99 0.04 18.23 -1.07
CA ARG A 99 0.73 18.88 -2.20
C ARG A 99 0.49 20.38 -2.22
N GLU A 100 -0.75 20.83 -2.01
CA GLU A 100 -1.10 22.26 -1.88
C GLU A 100 -0.40 22.93 -0.69
N GLY A 101 -0.18 22.17 0.39
CA GLY A 101 0.61 22.58 1.55
C GLY A 101 2.13 22.53 1.34
N GLY A 102 2.61 22.27 0.13
CA GLY A 102 4.04 22.19 -0.19
C GLY A 102 4.73 20.91 0.29
N ILE A 103 3.96 19.85 0.60
CA ILE A 103 4.49 18.55 1.02
C ILE A 103 4.57 17.62 -0.19
N GLU A 104 5.77 17.09 -0.43
CA GLU A 104 6.08 16.14 -1.49
C GLU A 104 5.63 14.73 -1.11
N VAL A 105 4.85 14.09 -1.98
CA VAL A 105 4.50 12.67 -1.88
C VAL A 105 5.52 11.87 -2.69
N VAL A 106 6.51 11.29 -2.01
CA VAL A 106 7.73 10.79 -2.64
C VAL A 106 7.56 9.39 -3.24
N ALA A 107 6.86 8.51 -2.53
CA ALA A 107 6.72 7.12 -2.93
C ALA A 107 5.42 6.47 -2.45
N LEU A 108 5.04 5.40 -3.14
CA LEU A 108 3.98 4.45 -2.80
C LEU A 108 4.61 3.07 -2.67
N ILE A 109 4.42 2.44 -1.51
CA ILE A 109 4.95 1.10 -1.23
C ILE A 109 3.78 0.15 -0.99
N GLY A 110 3.59 -0.76 -1.94
CA GLY A 110 2.64 -1.85 -1.91
C GLY A 110 3.23 -3.13 -1.33
N VAL A 111 2.49 -4.23 -1.46
CA VAL A 111 2.87 -5.54 -0.93
C VAL A 111 2.92 -6.52 -2.09
N ARG A 112 4.12 -7.03 -2.37
CA ARG A 112 4.35 -7.92 -3.50
C ARG A 112 3.43 -9.13 -3.46
N GLY A 113 2.75 -9.40 -4.57
CA GLY A 113 1.85 -10.54 -4.71
C GLY A 113 0.50 -10.39 -4.00
N SER A 114 0.24 -9.29 -3.32
CA SER A 114 -1.09 -9.05 -2.74
C SER A 114 -2.14 -8.88 -3.84
N PRO A 115 -3.30 -9.56 -3.75
CA PRO A 115 -4.36 -9.46 -4.75
C PRO A 115 -5.02 -8.07 -4.80
N SER A 116 -4.84 -7.25 -3.75
CA SER A 116 -5.32 -5.87 -3.70
C SER A 116 -4.18 -4.85 -3.75
N CYS A 117 -3.11 -5.11 -3.00
CA CYS A 117 -2.05 -4.13 -2.70
C CYS A 117 -0.74 -4.36 -3.46
N GLY A 118 -0.67 -5.32 -4.38
CA GLY A 118 0.50 -5.50 -5.26
C GLY A 118 0.55 -4.45 -6.37
N ILE A 119 1.73 -3.85 -6.61
CA ILE A 119 1.92 -2.79 -7.61
C ILE A 119 2.43 -3.35 -8.95
N PHE A 120 3.34 -4.31 -8.92
CA PHE A 120 3.93 -4.92 -10.11
C PHE A 120 3.62 -6.41 -10.20
N GLU A 121 3.39 -7.07 -9.07
CA GLU A 121 3.06 -8.48 -9.00
C GLU A 121 1.83 -8.73 -8.11
N THR A 122 0.92 -9.59 -8.56
CA THR A 122 -0.32 -9.95 -7.84
C THR A 122 -0.55 -11.46 -7.86
N PHE A 123 -1.19 -12.00 -6.82
CA PHE A 123 -1.61 -13.39 -6.80
C PHE A 123 -2.88 -13.58 -7.64
N SER A 124 -2.85 -14.53 -8.57
CA SER A 124 -3.92 -14.85 -9.50
C SER A 124 -4.30 -16.32 -9.41
N SER A 125 -5.61 -16.59 -9.42
CA SER A 125 -6.17 -17.93 -9.53
C SER A 125 -7.65 -17.85 -9.95
N LEU A 126 -8.17 -18.94 -10.53
CA LEU A 126 -9.58 -19.07 -10.90
C LEU A 126 -10.40 -19.82 -9.83
N TRP A 127 -10.01 -19.70 -8.56
CA TRP A 127 -10.68 -20.39 -7.46
C TRP A 127 -12.15 -19.98 -7.31
N ARG A 128 -12.99 -20.97 -7.01
CA ARG A 128 -14.43 -20.82 -6.78
C ARG A 128 -14.96 -21.99 -5.95
N GLY A 129 -16.05 -21.78 -5.22
CA GLY A 129 -16.68 -22.85 -4.43
C GLY A 129 -15.97 -23.11 -3.10
N ASN A 130 -15.75 -24.40 -2.77
CA ASN A 130 -15.18 -24.83 -1.49
C ASN A 130 -13.72 -24.37 -1.34
N PRO A 131 -13.37 -23.57 -0.33
CA PRO A 131 -11.99 -23.11 -0.11
C PRO A 131 -10.97 -24.23 0.13
N LEU A 132 -11.40 -25.42 0.57
CA LEU A 132 -10.50 -26.58 0.73
C LEU A 132 -10.01 -27.13 -0.61
N GLU A 133 -10.72 -26.86 -1.70
CA GLU A 133 -10.36 -27.26 -3.07
C GLU A 133 -9.58 -26.14 -3.80
N ALA A 134 -9.23 -25.06 -3.10
CA ALA A 134 -8.51 -23.92 -3.66
C ALA A 134 -7.02 -24.24 -3.83
N GLU A 135 -6.71 -25.03 -4.87
CA GLU A 135 -5.36 -25.44 -5.21
C GLU A 135 -4.80 -24.69 -6.43
N GLY A 136 -3.47 -24.60 -6.53
CA GLY A 136 -2.79 -23.90 -7.61
C GLY A 136 -2.82 -22.38 -7.48
N GLY A 137 -2.75 -21.68 -8.62
CA GLY A 137 -2.55 -20.23 -8.65
C GLY A 137 -1.07 -19.85 -8.63
N SER A 138 -0.79 -18.61 -9.00
CA SER A 138 0.58 -18.12 -9.07
C SER A 138 0.63 -16.60 -8.91
N ARG A 139 1.82 -16.11 -8.58
CA ARG A 139 2.10 -14.69 -8.71
C ARG A 139 2.34 -14.38 -10.19
N ILE A 140 1.63 -13.38 -10.69
CA ILE A 140 1.73 -12.92 -12.07
C ILE A 140 2.09 -11.44 -12.09
N SER A 141 2.70 -10.99 -13.19
CA SER A 141 2.87 -9.56 -13.45
C SER A 141 1.50 -8.90 -13.55
N GLY A 142 1.28 -7.84 -12.78
CA GLY A 142 0.01 -7.14 -12.71
C GLY A 142 -0.19 -6.40 -11.40
N ARG A 143 -1.21 -5.54 -11.38
CA ARG A 143 -1.64 -4.79 -10.20
C ARG A 143 -2.78 -5.50 -9.49
N GLY A 144 -2.70 -5.51 -8.17
CA GLY A 144 -3.84 -5.79 -7.31
C GLY A 144 -4.96 -4.76 -7.53
N VAL A 145 -6.20 -5.15 -7.20
CA VAL A 145 -7.41 -4.40 -7.57
C VAL A 145 -7.41 -2.98 -6.99
N PHE A 146 -6.99 -2.82 -5.73
CA PHE A 146 -6.95 -1.51 -5.08
C PHE A 146 -5.82 -0.63 -5.64
N MET A 147 -4.62 -1.19 -5.84
CA MET A 147 -3.50 -0.44 -6.41
C MET A 147 -3.73 0.00 -7.85
N ARG A 148 -4.46 -0.77 -8.65
CA ARG A 148 -4.88 -0.35 -9.99
C ARG A 148 -5.66 0.97 -9.92
N ILE A 149 -6.73 1.00 -9.12
CA ILE A 149 -7.61 2.17 -8.96
C ILE A 149 -6.84 3.36 -8.36
N LEU A 150 -6.02 3.12 -7.33
CA LEU A 150 -5.24 4.17 -6.68
C LEU A 150 -4.21 4.79 -7.64
N ILE A 151 -3.44 3.97 -8.35
CA ILE A 151 -2.39 4.46 -9.26
C ILE A 151 -3.01 5.20 -10.46
N ASP A 152 -4.14 4.74 -11.00
CA ASP A 152 -4.82 5.43 -12.08
C ASP A 152 -5.31 6.82 -11.61
N ALA A 153 -5.92 6.91 -10.42
CA ALA A 153 -6.35 8.18 -9.84
C ALA A 153 -5.17 9.13 -9.54
N LEU A 154 -4.05 8.60 -9.01
CA LEU A 154 -2.83 9.38 -8.78
C LEU A 154 -2.29 9.98 -10.09
N LYS A 155 -2.28 9.20 -11.18
CA LYS A 155 -1.86 9.67 -12.51
C LYS A 155 -2.79 10.74 -13.05
N GLU A 156 -4.11 10.55 -12.95
CA GLU A 156 -5.11 11.54 -13.37
C GLU A 156 -4.92 12.88 -12.65
N LYS A 157 -4.48 12.85 -11.39
CA LYS A 157 -4.17 14.06 -10.60
C LYS A 157 -2.74 14.58 -10.78
N GLY A 158 -1.93 13.96 -11.64
CA GLY A 158 -0.57 14.40 -11.94
C GLY A 158 0.43 14.16 -10.81
N PHE A 159 0.24 13.13 -9.99
CA PHE A 159 1.27 12.72 -9.03
C PHE A 159 2.38 11.93 -9.73
N GLU A 160 3.62 12.37 -9.52
CA GLU A 160 4.83 11.68 -9.95
C GLU A 160 5.56 11.15 -8.71
N LEU A 161 5.41 9.85 -8.43
CA LEU A 161 5.98 9.22 -7.24
C LEU A 161 6.58 7.86 -7.57
N LYS A 162 7.61 7.47 -6.81
CA LYS A 162 8.24 6.16 -6.98
C LYS A 162 7.33 5.06 -6.44
N CYS A 163 7.26 3.95 -7.15
CA CYS A 163 6.43 2.81 -6.78
C CYS A 163 7.29 1.61 -6.42
N PHE A 164 7.00 0.95 -5.30
CA PHE A 164 7.73 -0.23 -4.84
C PHE A 164 6.77 -1.33 -4.38
N ASP A 165 7.11 -2.57 -4.67
CA ASP A 165 6.52 -3.72 -3.99
C ASP A 165 7.45 -4.16 -2.85
N PHE A 166 6.92 -4.18 -1.62
CA PHE A 166 7.61 -4.77 -0.48
C PHE A 166 7.31 -6.27 -0.43
N ASP A 167 8.33 -7.11 -0.57
CA ASP A 167 8.20 -8.56 -0.43
C ASP A 167 8.30 -8.93 1.04
N THR A 168 7.17 -9.29 1.64
CA THR A 168 7.12 -9.67 3.06
C THR A 168 7.85 -10.97 3.37
N SER A 169 8.17 -11.77 2.34
CA SER A 169 8.99 -12.98 2.49
C SER A 169 10.49 -12.70 2.32
N ASP A 170 10.87 -11.53 1.81
CA ASP A 170 12.23 -11.01 1.74
C ASP A 170 12.26 -9.53 2.18
N PRO A 171 12.01 -9.25 3.49
CA PRO A 171 11.97 -7.88 3.99
C PRO A 171 13.31 -7.15 3.84
N GLU A 172 14.43 -7.84 4.07
CA GLU A 172 15.78 -7.28 3.97
C GLU A 172 16.09 -6.85 2.53
N GLY A 173 15.92 -7.72 1.54
CA GLY A 173 16.16 -7.38 0.14
C GLY A 173 15.21 -6.31 -0.37
N SER A 174 13.96 -6.29 0.11
CA SER A 174 13.02 -5.20 -0.17
C SER A 174 13.52 -3.87 0.38
N LEU A 175 14.03 -3.86 1.60
CA LEU A 175 14.56 -2.67 2.24
C LEU A 175 15.83 -2.16 1.55
N GLU A 176 16.73 -3.04 1.11
CA GLU A 176 17.92 -2.65 0.35
C GLU A 176 17.56 -1.93 -0.95
N ARG A 177 16.60 -2.47 -1.73
CA ARG A 177 16.12 -1.84 -2.96
C ARG A 177 15.50 -0.47 -2.70
N ILE A 178 14.65 -0.35 -1.68
CA ILE A 178 14.01 0.91 -1.31
C ILE A 178 15.06 1.94 -0.85
N LYS A 179 16.05 1.52 -0.05
CA LYS A 179 17.17 2.37 0.37
C LYS A 179 18.00 2.87 -0.80
N GLY A 180 18.26 2.05 -1.81
CA GLY A 180 19.01 2.46 -3.00
C GLY A 180 18.31 3.56 -3.80
N GLU A 181 16.99 3.67 -3.69
CA GLU A 181 16.16 4.61 -4.46
C GLU A 181 15.65 5.81 -3.65
N LEU A 182 15.46 5.66 -2.34
CA LEU A 182 14.94 6.70 -1.43
C LEU A 182 15.99 7.22 -0.43
N GLY A 183 17.20 6.65 -0.45
CA GLY A 183 18.30 6.97 0.46
C GLY A 183 19.02 8.26 0.15
#